data_AF-C4Y2J0-F1
#
_entry.id   AF-C4Y2J0-F1
#
_cell.length_a   1.000
_cell.length_b   1.000
_cell.length_c   1.000
_cell.angle_alpha   90.00
_cell.angle_beta   90.00
_cell.angle_gamma   90.00
#
_symmetry.space_group_name_H-M   'P 1'
#
loop_
_entity.id
_entity.type
_entity.pdbx_description
1 polymer ?
#
loop_
_entity_poly.entity_id
_entity_poly.type
_entity_poly.pdbx_seq_one_letter_code
_entity_poly.pdbx_strand_id
1 'polypeptide(L)'
;MLSQALRLKLPSRLFSSTISSLDKSSVPAGTVLNLKIRKNGDEPVALEDSEYPEWLWECLDKEKQEQRLKEQDFMKWRKKQINKANTAKIKNNNFISQM
;
A
#
# COMPACT_ATOMS: atom_id res chain seq x y z
N MET A 1 -12.49 9.59 -43.07
CA MET A 1 -11.36 10.08 -42.26
C MET A 1 -11.41 9.40 -40.89
N LEU A 2 -11.01 8.13 -40.80
CA LEU A 2 -10.99 7.38 -39.53
C LEU A 2 -9.63 7.60 -38.86
N SER A 3 -9.59 8.50 -37.86
CA SER A 3 -8.39 8.74 -37.06
C SER A 3 -8.23 7.63 -36.02
N GLN A 4 -7.23 6.76 -36.24
CA GLN A 4 -6.82 5.75 -35.27
C GLN A 4 -6.17 6.45 -34.06
N ALA A 5 -6.75 6.25 -32.87
CA ALA A 5 -6.15 6.71 -31.63
C ALA A 5 -5.00 5.76 -31.23
N LEU A 6 -3.75 6.24 -31.38
CA LEU A 6 -2.57 5.56 -30.86
C LEU A 6 -2.56 5.65 -29.33
N ARG A 7 -2.97 4.56 -28.67
CA ARG A 7 -2.91 4.42 -27.21
C ARG A 7 -1.46 4.10 -26.83
N LEU A 8 -0.70 5.13 -26.42
CA LEU A 8 0.67 4.99 -25.91
C LEU A 8 0.64 4.09 -24.65
N LYS A 9 1.19 2.87 -24.78
CA LYS A 9 1.48 1.99 -23.64
C LYS A 9 2.67 2.58 -22.89
N LEU A 10 2.42 3.18 -21.73
CA LEU A 10 3.47 3.53 -20.77
C LEU A 10 4.10 2.23 -20.23
N PRO A 11 5.43 2.18 -20.02
CA PRO A 11 6.08 1.00 -19.47
C PRO A 11 5.54 0.74 -18.05
N SER A 12 5.01 -0.47 -17.85
CA SER A 12 4.70 -0.99 -16.53
C SER A 12 5.97 -0.98 -15.69
N ARG A 13 5.92 -0.30 -14.53
CA ARG A 13 7.01 -0.29 -13.55
C ARG A 13 7.37 -1.74 -13.23
N LEU A 14 8.60 -2.13 -13.56
CA LEU A 14 9.17 -3.40 -13.14
C LEU A 14 9.48 -3.26 -11.65
N PHE A 15 8.65 -3.86 -10.80
CA PHE A 15 9.01 -4.04 -9.40
C PHE A 15 10.16 -5.04 -9.35
N SER A 16 11.34 -4.57 -8.96
CA SER A 16 12.51 -5.41 -8.71
C SER A 16 12.23 -6.28 -7.49
N SER A 17 11.96 -7.57 -7.71
CA SER A 17 11.84 -8.56 -6.64
C SER A 17 13.19 -9.24 -6.46
N THR A 18 14.09 -8.60 -5.72
CA THR A 18 15.24 -9.27 -5.11
C THR A 18 14.88 -9.50 -3.65
N ILE A 19 14.27 -10.65 -3.37
CA ILE A 19 14.10 -11.15 -2.00
C ILE A 19 15.42 -11.82 -1.64
N SER A 20 16.24 -11.13 -0.84
CA SER A 20 17.42 -11.72 -0.20
C SER A 20 17.56 -11.14 1.21
N SER A 21 17.58 -12.04 2.19
CA SER A 21 17.82 -11.87 3.63
C SER A 21 16.83 -11.02 4.44
N LEU A 22 16.81 -11.34 5.74
CA LEU A 22 15.92 -10.89 6.81
C LEU A 22 16.12 -9.40 7.16
N ASP A 23 16.23 -8.54 6.16
CA ASP A 23 16.43 -7.12 6.35
C ASP A 23 15.07 -6.43 6.50
N LYS A 24 14.92 -5.67 7.60
CA LYS A 24 13.65 -5.05 7.99
C LYS A 24 13.18 -4.03 6.94
N SER A 25 14.12 -3.38 6.26
CA SER A 25 13.86 -2.47 5.15
C SER A 25 14.43 -2.95 3.82
N SER A 26 13.78 -2.53 2.74
CA SER A 26 14.23 -2.76 1.36
C SER A 26 15.11 -1.62 0.82
N VAL A 27 15.31 -0.54 1.60
CA VAL A 27 15.95 0.70 1.15
C VAL A 27 17.17 0.96 2.02
N PRO A 28 18.39 1.04 1.46
CA PRO A 28 19.58 1.32 2.24
C PRO A 28 19.56 2.76 2.78
N ALA A 29 20.16 2.94 3.96
CA ALA A 29 20.41 4.26 4.55
C ALA A 29 21.20 5.15 3.57
N GLY A 30 20.89 6.45 3.54
CA GLY A 30 21.49 7.40 2.60
C GLY A 30 20.74 7.55 1.27
N THR A 31 19.67 6.79 1.02
CA THR A 31 18.87 6.93 -0.19
C THR A 31 18.08 8.24 -0.18
N VAL A 32 18.29 9.11 -1.16
CA VAL A 32 17.55 10.37 -1.27
C VAL A 32 16.12 10.12 -1.72
N LEU A 33 15.15 10.58 -0.94
CA LEU A 33 13.72 10.39 -1.20
C LEU A 33 13.14 11.64 -1.89
N ASN A 34 12.58 11.46 -3.09
CA ASN A 34 11.92 12.53 -3.83
C ASN A 34 10.52 12.83 -3.27
N LEU A 35 10.46 13.39 -2.05
CA LEU A 35 9.24 13.71 -1.29
C LEU A 35 9.04 15.23 -1.12
N LYS A 36 9.91 16.04 -1.71
CA LYS A 36 9.89 17.50 -1.57
C LYS A 36 8.71 18.11 -2.34
N ILE A 37 7.75 18.68 -1.62
CA ILE A 37 6.59 19.39 -2.20
C ILE A 37 6.83 20.90 -2.23
N ARG A 38 7.52 21.45 -1.23
CA ARG A 38 7.83 22.89 -1.12
C ARG A 38 9.19 23.18 -1.73
N LYS A 39 9.36 24.36 -2.35
CA LYS A 39 10.64 24.79 -2.95
C LYS A 39 11.75 24.98 -1.90
N ASN A 40 11.37 25.40 -0.69
CA ASN A 40 12.29 25.61 0.42
C ASN A 40 12.33 24.34 1.27
N GLY A 41 13.52 23.74 1.40
CA GLY A 41 13.78 22.51 2.16
C GLY A 41 14.68 21.55 1.40
N ASP A 42 15.49 20.78 2.12
CA ASP A 42 16.35 19.74 1.56
C ASP A 42 15.54 18.46 1.27
N GLU A 43 16.07 17.62 0.38
CA GLU A 43 15.46 16.32 0.09
C GLU A 43 15.66 15.38 1.30
N PRO A 44 14.59 14.79 1.85
CA PRO A 44 14.72 13.90 2.98
C PRO A 44 15.51 12.65 2.55
N VAL A 45 16.54 12.32 3.30
CA VAL A 45 17.37 11.14 3.08
C VAL A 45 16.88 10.01 4.00
N ALA A 46 16.88 8.78 3.50
CA ALA A 46 16.58 7.60 4.29
C ALA A 46 17.62 7.43 5.41
N LEU A 47 17.14 7.29 6.64
CA LEU A 47 17.93 7.05 7.84
C LEU A 47 18.19 5.55 8.02
N GLU A 48 18.91 5.16 9.06
CA GLU A 48 19.07 3.74 9.41
C GLU A 48 17.77 3.14 9.99
N ASP A 49 17.56 1.83 9.78
CA ASP A 49 16.37 1.10 10.24
C ASP A 49 16.09 1.23 11.75
N SER A 50 17.14 1.41 12.55
CA SER A 50 17.08 1.56 14.01
C SER A 50 16.59 2.93 14.48
N GLU A 51 16.73 3.96 13.63
CA GLU A 51 16.27 5.32 13.95
C GLU A 51 14.77 5.48 13.68
N TYR A 52 14.19 4.55 12.93
CA TYR A 52 12.75 4.52 12.70
C TYR A 52 12.01 3.87 13.88
N PRO A 53 10.84 4.40 14.27
CA PRO A 53 10.03 3.79 15.31
C PRO A 53 9.57 2.37 14.96
N GLU A 54 9.50 1.49 15.97
CA GLU A 54 9.12 0.08 15.80
C GLU A 54 7.73 -0.12 15.15
N TRP A 55 6.78 0.80 15.38
CA TRP A 55 5.44 0.72 14.81
C TRP A 55 5.43 0.73 13.28
N LEU A 56 6.47 1.27 12.63
CA LEU A 56 6.59 1.32 11.17
C LEU A 56 6.60 -0.09 10.57
N TRP A 57 7.29 -1.01 11.22
CA TRP A 57 7.44 -2.39 10.76
C TRP A 57 6.17 -3.21 10.96
N GLU A 58 5.38 -2.88 11.97
CA GLU A 58 4.10 -3.53 12.25
C GLU A 58 2.95 -3.03 11.37
N CYS A 59 3.17 -2.00 10.54
CA CYS A 59 2.14 -1.44 9.67
C CYS A 59 1.73 -2.38 8.53
N LEU A 60 2.65 -3.23 8.06
CA LEU A 60 2.38 -4.17 6.97
C LEU A 60 1.60 -5.41 7.45
N ASP A 61 1.63 -5.70 8.75
CA ASP A 61 0.93 -6.83 9.36
C ASP A 61 -0.57 -6.54 9.48
N LYS A 62 -1.32 -6.85 8.42
CA LYS A 62 -2.77 -6.62 8.34
C LYS A 62 -3.55 -7.24 9.51
N GLU A 63 -3.12 -8.40 10.00
CA GLU A 63 -3.76 -9.09 11.12
C GLU A 63 -3.59 -8.32 12.43
N LYS A 64 -2.36 -7.88 12.75
CA LYS A 64 -2.08 -7.05 13.93
C LYS A 64 -2.86 -5.74 13.88
N GLN A 65 -2.94 -5.11 12.70
CA GLN A 65 -3.73 -3.89 12.50
C GLN A 65 -5.23 -4.13 12.72
N GLU A 66 -5.77 -5.28 12.29
CA GLU A 66 -7.18 -5.63 12.53
C GLU A 66 -7.46 -5.94 14.00
N GLN A 67 -6.54 -6.58 14.71
CA GLN A 67 -6.63 -6.80 16.15
C GLN A 67 -6.59 -5.49 16.93
N ARG A 68 -5.61 -4.61 16.64
CA ARG A 68 -5.53 -3.26 17.21
C ARG A 68 -6.81 -2.45 16.99
N LEU A 69 -7.36 -2.50 15.77
CA LEU A 69 -8.62 -1.79 15.47
C LEU A 69 -9.81 -2.40 16.21
N LYS A 70 -9.84 -3.72 16.42
CA LYS A 70 -10.90 -4.40 17.17
C LYS A 70 -10.87 -4.01 18.65
N GLU A 71 -9.67 -3.86 19.21
CA GLU A 71 -9.44 -3.46 20.61
C GLU A 71 -9.73 -1.98 20.84
N GLN A 72 -9.25 -1.09 19.97
CA GLN A 72 -9.43 0.36 20.10
C GLN A 72 -10.86 0.80 19.74
N ASP A 73 -11.36 0.40 18.56
CA ASP A 73 -12.61 0.90 17.98
C ASP A 73 -13.49 -0.27 17.46
N PHE A 74 -14.10 -1.02 18.37
CA PHE A 74 -14.93 -2.18 18.02
C PHE A 74 -16.02 -1.88 16.96
N MET A 75 -16.69 -0.73 17.05
CA MET A 75 -17.74 -0.34 16.10
C MET A 75 -17.18 -0.07 14.70
N LYS A 76 -16.00 0.53 14.60
CA LYS A 76 -15.31 0.78 13.33
C LYS A 76 -14.84 -0.53 12.70
N TRP A 77 -14.30 -1.45 13.50
CA TRP A 77 -13.98 -2.80 13.07
C TRP A 77 -15.23 -3.54 12.54
N ARG A 78 -16.35 -3.51 13.27
CA ARG A 78 -17.62 -4.14 12.84
C ARG A 78 -18.12 -3.56 11.52
N LYS A 79 -18.11 -2.23 11.35
CA LYS A 79 -18.49 -1.57 10.09
C LYS A 79 -17.60 -2.02 8.93
N LYS A 80 -16.29 -2.14 9.14
CA LYS A 80 -15.34 -2.68 8.15
C LYS A 80 -15.72 -4.09 7.71
N GLN A 81 -16.07 -4.98 8.66
CA GLN A 81 -16.48 -6.35 8.35
C GLN A 81 -17.80 -6.42 7.55
N ILE A 82 -18.79 -5.60 7.92
CA ILE A 82 -20.06 -5.50 7.19
C ILE A 82 -19.82 -5.04 5.74
N ASN A 83 -19.01 -4.00 5.55
CA ASN A 83 -18.69 -3.51 4.21
C ASN A 83 -17.96 -4.56 3.36
N LYS A 84 -17.06 -5.35 3.97
CA LYS A 84 -16.35 -6.45 3.31
C LYS A 84 -17.33 -7.54 2.85
N ALA A 85 -18.25 -7.96 3.73
CA ALA A 85 -19.27 -8.94 3.42
C ALA A 85 -20.25 -8.45 2.33
N ASN A 86 -20.71 -7.20 2.43
CA ASN A 86 -21.58 -6.58 1.42
C ASN A 86 -20.89 -6.51 0.05
N THR A 87 -19.62 -6.12 0.02
CA THR A 87 -18.84 -6.07 -1.22
C THR A 87 -18.68 -7.47 -1.83
N ALA A 88 -18.43 -8.49 -1.03
CA ALA A 88 -18.35 -9.88 -1.50
C ALA A 88 -19.69 -10.37 -2.09
N LYS A 89 -20.80 -10.06 -1.41
CA LYS A 89 -22.16 -10.38 -1.88
C LYS A 89 -22.47 -9.71 -3.22
N ILE A 90 -22.18 -8.41 -3.35
CA ILE A 90 -22.37 -7.66 -4.60
C ILE A 90 -21.53 -8.27 -5.72
N LYS A 91 -20.25 -8.55 -5.46
CA LYS A 91 -19.36 -9.18 -6.45
C LYS A 91 -19.88 -10.55 -6.91
N ASN A 92 -20.34 -11.39 -5.98
CA ASN A 92 -20.92 -12.69 -6.32
C ASN A 92 -22.19 -12.56 -7.17
N ASN A 93 -23.11 -11.67 -6.78
CA ASN A 93 -24.34 -11.44 -7.53
C ASN A 93 -24.06 -10.90 -8.94
N ASN A 94 -23.13 -9.95 -9.05
CA ASN A 94 -22.71 -9.41 -10.35
C ASN A 94 -22.06 -10.49 -11.22
N PHE A 95 -21.25 -11.38 -10.62
CA PHE A 95 -20.63 -12.50 -11.33
C PHE A 95 -21.68 -13.48 -11.87
N ILE A 96 -22.63 -13.91 -11.03
CA ILE A 96 -23.72 -14.82 -11.44
C ILE A 96 -24.62 -14.16 -12.50
N SER A 97 -24.86 -12.86 -12.43
CA SER A 97 -25.66 -12.14 -13.43
C SER A 97 -24.95 -11.95 -14.77
N GLN A 98 -23.63 -12.10 -14.84
CA GLN A 98 -22.85 -12.00 -16.08
C GLN A 98 -22.54 -13.36 -16.73
N MET A 99 -22.79 -14.46 -16.02
CA MET A 99 -22.84 -15.80 -16.61
C MET A 99 -24.18 -16.02 -17.31
#